data_AF-A0A842SP18-F1
#
_entry.id   AF-A0A842SP18-F1
#
_cell.length_a   1.000
_cell.length_b   1.000
_cell.length_c   1.000
_cell.angle_alpha   90.00
_cell.angle_beta   90.00
_cell.angle_gamma   90.00
#
_symmetry.space_group_name_H-M   'P 1'
#
loop_
_entity.id
_entity.type
_entity.pdbx_description
1 polymer ?
#
loop_
_entity_poly.entity_id
_entity_poly.type
_entity_poly.pdbx_seq_one_letter_code
_entity_poly.pdbx_strand_id
1 'polypeptide(L)'
;MLMSGHKDKISEILEIHFCDAHDIDEYESQLRENVREYLSELDLDKLVEYHKALGEENRLGIMRLLEFREMCVCELAAALGISQPNLSHHVKKLERAGLVKSEKRGKWVYYRLED
;
A
#
# COMPACT_ATOMS: atom_id res chain seq x y z
N MET A 1 -3.39 39.00 11.48
CA MET A 1 -2.50 37.85 11.74
C MET A 1 -3.23 36.64 11.21
N LEU A 2 -2.86 36.17 10.01
CA LEU A 2 -3.57 35.07 9.34
C LEU A 2 -3.25 33.77 10.09
N MET A 3 -4.18 33.30 10.93
CA MET A 3 -4.19 31.91 11.38
C MET A 3 -4.30 31.03 10.13
N SER A 4 -3.38 30.07 9.95
CA SER A 4 -3.39 29.19 8.78
C SER A 4 -4.70 28.40 8.73
N GLY A 5 -5.38 28.35 7.58
CA GLY A 5 -6.77 27.89 7.45
C GLY A 5 -7.16 26.49 7.98
N HIS A 6 -6.23 25.71 8.54
CA HIS A 6 -6.58 24.54 9.36
C HIS A 6 -6.96 24.92 10.81
N LYS A 7 -6.38 25.97 11.39
CA LYS A 7 -6.68 26.42 12.77
C LYS A 7 -8.12 26.92 12.91
N ASP A 8 -8.63 27.63 11.90
CA ASP A 8 -10.02 28.09 11.86
C ASP A 8 -11.00 26.90 11.93
N LYS A 9 -10.71 25.82 11.19
CA LYS A 9 -11.52 24.59 11.22
C LYS A 9 -11.40 23.82 12.54
N ILE A 10 -10.22 23.83 13.18
CA ILE A 10 -10.04 23.21 14.49
C ILE A 10 -10.85 23.95 15.56
N SER A 11 -10.95 25.28 15.48
CA SER A 11 -11.81 26.06 16.37
C SER A 11 -13.26 25.60 16.32
N GLU A 12 -13.81 25.39 15.12
CA GLU A 12 -15.18 24.86 14.92
C GLU A 12 -15.35 23.45 15.54
N ILE A 13 -14.30 22.62 15.52
CA ILE A 13 -14.30 21.27 16.13
C ILE A 13 -14.37 21.35 17.67
N LEU A 14 -13.69 22.32 18.28
CA LEU A 14 -13.74 22.54 19.73
C LEU A 14 -15.12 23.01 20.19
N GLU A 15 -15.76 23.88 19.40
CA GLU A 15 -17.11 24.42 19.69
C GLU A 15 -18.21 23.34 19.71
N ILE A 16 -18.02 22.24 18.96
CA ILE A 16 -18.95 21.10 18.96
C ILE A 16 -18.60 20.02 20.00
N HIS A 17 -17.65 20.27 20.90
CA HIS A 17 -17.18 19.33 21.92
C HIS A 17 -16.77 17.96 21.37
N PHE A 18 -16.15 17.94 20.19
CA PHE A 18 -15.63 16.69 19.60
C PHE A 18 -14.42 16.14 20.36
N CYS A 19 -13.79 16.94 21.21
CA CYS A 19 -12.73 16.53 22.12
C CYS A 19 -12.77 17.33 23.43
N ASP A 20 -12.02 16.86 24.43
CA ASP A 20 -11.90 17.50 25.75
C ASP A 20 -10.80 18.56 25.85
N ALA A 21 -10.14 18.92 24.74
CA ALA A 21 -9.12 19.97 24.73
C ALA A 21 -9.74 21.36 24.99
N HIS A 22 -9.02 22.20 25.73
CA HIS A 22 -9.48 23.52 26.14
C HIS A 22 -9.17 24.62 25.12
N ASP A 23 -8.15 24.40 24.28
CA ASP A 23 -7.77 25.29 23.20
C ASP A 23 -7.17 24.54 22.00
N ILE A 24 -6.92 25.29 20.91
CA ILE A 24 -6.41 24.76 19.64
C ILE A 24 -5.02 24.14 19.82
N ASP A 25 -4.16 24.74 20.63
CA ASP A 25 -2.78 24.29 20.78
C ASP A 25 -2.70 22.99 21.62
N GLU A 26 -3.56 22.86 22.63
CA GLU A 26 -3.78 21.61 23.37
C GLU A 26 -4.30 20.51 22.45
N TYR A 27 -5.33 20.81 21.64
CA TYR A 27 -5.88 19.83 20.70
C TYR A 27 -4.84 19.37 19.66
N GLU A 28 -4.10 20.31 19.06
CA GLU A 28 -3.04 19.97 18.11
C GLU A 28 -1.95 19.11 18.77
N SER A 29 -1.59 19.40 20.02
CA SER A 29 -0.58 18.64 20.75
C SER A 29 -1.05 17.21 21.01
N GLN A 30 -2.28 17.05 21.52
CA GLN A 30 -2.91 15.75 21.75
C GLN A 30 -3.03 14.95 20.44
N LEU A 31 -3.50 15.59 19.35
CA LEU A 31 -3.63 14.95 18.04
C LEU A 31 -2.27 14.47 17.52
N ARG A 32 -1.23 15.30 17.62
CA ARG A 32 0.13 14.94 17.18
C ARG A 32 0.73 13.81 18.00
N GLU A 33 0.46 13.76 19.30
CA GLU A 33 0.90 12.68 20.18
C GLU A 33 0.17 11.37 19.85
N ASN A 34 -1.15 11.39 19.81
CA ASN A 34 -1.97 10.22 19.49
C ASN A 34 -1.64 9.64 18.10
N VAL A 35 -1.49 10.50 17.08
CA VAL A 35 -1.13 10.06 15.73
C VAL A 35 0.30 9.51 15.70
N ARG A 36 1.24 10.11 16.44
CA ARG A 36 2.61 9.60 16.52
C ARG A 36 2.64 8.21 17.15
N GLU A 37 1.93 8.02 18.26
CA GLU A 37 1.81 6.72 18.93
C GLU A 37 1.21 5.69 17.96
N TYR A 38 0.05 5.98 17.38
CA TYR A 38 -0.62 5.09 16.42
C TYR A 38 0.27 4.74 15.20
N LEU A 39 0.94 5.72 14.60
CA LEU A 39 1.81 5.48 13.45
C LEU A 39 3.10 4.74 13.84
N SER A 40 3.57 4.86 15.09
CA SER A 40 4.75 4.14 15.57
C SER A 40 4.52 2.64 15.75
N GLU A 41 3.27 2.22 15.93
CA GLU A 41 2.88 0.80 15.97
C GLU A 41 2.84 0.16 14.57
N LEU A 42 2.87 0.96 13.51
CA LEU A 42 2.80 0.51 12.13
C LEU A 42 4.17 0.51 11.46
N ASP A 43 4.46 -0.55 10.71
CA ASP A 43 5.55 -0.55 9.75
C ASP A 43 5.11 0.19 8.47
N LEU A 44 5.12 1.52 8.52
CA LEU A 44 4.68 2.37 7.41
C LEU A 44 5.53 2.18 6.15
N ASP A 45 6.82 1.93 6.30
CA ASP A 45 7.71 1.71 5.15
C ASP A 45 7.29 0.44 4.40
N LYS A 46 7.05 -0.65 5.13
CA LYS A 46 6.53 -1.89 4.54
C LYS A 46 5.16 -1.71 3.90
N LEU A 47 4.25 -0.97 4.55
CA LEU A 47 2.94 -0.66 3.96
C LEU A 47 3.08 0.16 2.67
N VAL A 48 3.96 1.14 2.64
CA VAL A 48 4.23 1.95 1.45
C VAL A 48 4.79 1.08 0.32
N GLU A 49 5.72 0.17 0.61
CA GLU A 49 6.25 -0.76 -0.40
C GLU A 49 5.15 -1.68 -0.95
N TYR A 50 4.32 -2.24 -0.08
CA TYR A 50 3.17 -3.07 -0.45
C TYR A 50 2.19 -2.32 -1.36
N HIS A 51 1.79 -1.10 -0.99
CA HIS A 51 0.86 -0.30 -1.79
C HIS A 51 1.49 0.17 -3.11
N LYS A 52 2.78 0.51 -3.15
CA LYS A 52 3.50 0.82 -4.40
C LYS A 52 3.53 -0.38 -5.34
N ALA A 53 3.66 -1.59 -4.81
CA ALA A 53 3.57 -2.80 -5.60
C ALA A 53 2.16 -3.03 -6.17
N LEU A 54 1.10 -2.65 -5.46
CA LEU A 54 -0.27 -2.75 -5.98
C LEU A 54 -0.67 -1.60 -6.92
N GLY A 55 -0.10 -0.40 -6.76
CA GLY A 55 -0.51 0.81 -7.48
C GLY A 55 -0.14 0.88 -8.96
N GLU A 56 -0.07 -0.24 -9.68
CA GLU A 56 0.24 -0.26 -11.12
C GLU A 56 -0.56 -1.34 -11.84
N GLU A 57 -1.02 -0.98 -13.04
CA GLU A 57 -2.02 -1.74 -13.81
C GLU A 57 -1.59 -3.17 -14.14
N ASN A 58 -0.37 -3.37 -14.68
CA ASN A 58 0.09 -4.71 -15.02
C ASN A 58 0.25 -5.59 -13.78
N ARG A 59 0.70 -5.04 -12.66
CA ARG A 59 0.79 -5.76 -11.39
C ARG A 59 -0.58 -6.18 -10.86
N LEU A 60 -1.59 -5.31 -10.94
CA LEU A 60 -2.97 -5.70 -10.63
C LEU A 60 -3.49 -6.78 -11.59
N GLY A 61 -3.18 -6.68 -12.87
CA GLY A 61 -3.49 -7.71 -13.87
C GLY A 61 -2.88 -9.06 -13.52
N ILE A 62 -1.60 -9.10 -13.13
CA ILE A 62 -0.92 -10.30 -12.64
C ILE A 62 -1.66 -10.88 -11.42
N MET A 63 -2.00 -10.04 -10.43
CA MET A 63 -2.72 -10.50 -9.22
C MET A 63 -4.05 -11.17 -9.58
N ARG A 64 -4.83 -10.59 -10.51
CA ARG A 64 -6.11 -11.17 -10.96
C ARG A 64 -5.93 -12.47 -11.74
N LEU A 65 -4.88 -12.59 -12.56
CA LEU A 65 -4.57 -13.82 -13.27
C LEU A 65 -4.13 -14.94 -12.30
N LEU A 66 -3.36 -14.58 -11.27
CA LEU A 66 -2.89 -15.53 -10.26
C LEU A 66 -3.99 -15.94 -9.26
N GLU A 67 -5.00 -15.10 -9.06
CA GLU A 67 -6.25 -15.47 -8.38
C GLU A 67 -7.02 -16.56 -9.16
N PHE A 68 -6.96 -16.53 -10.49
CA PHE A 68 -7.57 -17.55 -11.33
C PHE A 68 -6.81 -18.88 -11.31
N ARG A 69 -5.48 -18.84 -11.50
CA ARG A 69 -4.60 -20.01 -11.34
C ARG A 69 -3.13 -19.61 -11.30
N GLU A 70 -2.29 -20.54 -10.84
CA GLU A 70 -0.84 -20.41 -10.96
C GLU A 70 -0.40 -20.36 -12.43
N MET A 71 0.57 -19.50 -12.74
CA MET A 71 1.06 -19.26 -14.09
C MET A 71 2.57 -19.02 -14.12
N CYS A 72 3.24 -19.41 -15.21
CA CYS A 72 4.62 -19.01 -15.48
C CYS A 72 4.70 -17.56 -16.00
N VAL A 73 5.93 -17.02 -15.99
CA VAL A 73 6.25 -15.72 -16.62
C VAL A 73 5.84 -15.68 -18.11
N CYS A 74 5.91 -16.81 -18.80
CA CYS A 74 5.52 -16.93 -20.20
C CYS A 74 4.01 -16.74 -20.41
N GLU A 75 3.19 -17.41 -19.60
CA GLU A 75 1.73 -17.37 -19.67
C GLU A 75 1.20 -15.98 -19.31
N LEU A 76 1.69 -15.41 -18.21
CA LEU A 76 1.33 -14.07 -17.76
C LEU A 76 1.68 -13.00 -18.80
N ALA A 77 2.85 -13.12 -19.45
CA ALA A 77 3.32 -12.16 -20.45
C ALA A 77 2.43 -12.22 -21.70
N ALA A 78 2.10 -13.44 -22.14
CA ALA A 78 1.17 -13.66 -23.25
C ALA A 78 -0.24 -13.14 -22.93
N ALA A 79 -0.76 -13.40 -21.73
CA ALA A 79 -2.09 -12.97 -21.31
C ALA A 79 -2.22 -11.45 -21.21
N LEU A 80 -1.18 -10.74 -20.75
CA LEU A 80 -1.18 -9.28 -20.61
C LEU A 80 -0.64 -8.54 -21.84
N GLY A 81 -0.16 -9.26 -22.86
CA GLY A 81 0.36 -8.65 -24.08
C GLY A 81 1.65 -7.84 -23.87
N ILE A 82 2.47 -8.18 -22.88
CA ILE A 82 3.74 -7.50 -22.58
C ILE A 82 4.93 -8.44 -22.74
N SER A 83 6.14 -7.88 -22.87
CA SER A 83 7.35 -8.68 -23.01
C SER A 83 7.69 -9.44 -21.71
N GLN A 84 8.33 -10.61 -21.83
CA GLN A 84 8.78 -11.38 -20.66
C GLN A 84 9.76 -10.62 -19.76
N PRO A 85 10.73 -9.83 -20.28
CA PRO A 85 11.58 -8.98 -19.43
C PRO A 85 10.79 -7.95 -18.63
N ASN A 86 9.77 -7.33 -19.25
CA ASN A 86 8.89 -6.40 -18.55
C ASN A 86 8.10 -7.12 -17.44
N LEU A 87 7.47 -8.25 -17.77
CA LEU A 87 6.71 -9.02 -16.79
C LEU A 87 7.60 -9.51 -15.62
N SER A 88 8.81 -9.98 -15.90
CA SER A 88 9.76 -10.41 -14.87
C SER A 88 10.08 -9.30 -13.87
N HIS A 89 10.11 -8.04 -14.33
CA HIS A 89 10.28 -6.88 -13.46
C HIS A 89 9.04 -6.62 -12.58
N HIS A 90 7.83 -6.73 -13.14
CA HIS A 90 6.60 -6.61 -12.36
C HIS A 90 6.49 -7.71 -11.29
N VAL A 91 6.75 -8.97 -11.64
CA VAL A 91 6.66 -10.09 -10.71
C VAL A 91 7.71 -10.01 -9.60
N LYS A 92 8.96 -9.61 -9.90
CA LYS A 92 9.97 -9.36 -8.86
C LYS A 92 9.55 -8.30 -7.84
N LYS A 93 8.82 -7.26 -8.28
CA LYS A 93 8.30 -6.24 -7.36
C LYS A 93 7.21 -6.81 -6.46
N LEU A 94 6.31 -7.63 -7.03
CA LEU A 94 5.29 -8.32 -6.25
C LEU A 94 5.90 -9.31 -5.25
N GLU A 95 6.92 -10.08 -5.64
CA GLU A 95 7.65 -11.00 -4.74
C GLU A 95 8.32 -10.25 -3.58
N ARG A 96 9.01 -9.13 -3.86
CA ARG A 96 9.63 -8.30 -2.82
C ARG A 96 8.62 -7.71 -1.84
N ALA A 97 7.43 -7.37 -2.32
CA ALA A 97 6.34 -6.88 -1.51
C ALA A 97 5.58 -8.00 -0.75
N GLY A 98 5.98 -9.27 -0.94
CA GLY A 98 5.31 -10.41 -0.31
C GLY A 98 3.89 -10.66 -0.84
N LEU A 99 3.59 -10.23 -2.07
CA LEU A 99 2.27 -10.40 -2.70
C LEU A 99 2.12 -11.70 -3.46
N VAL A 100 3.25 -12.24 -3.94
CA VAL A 100 3.29 -13.49 -4.70
C VAL A 100 4.53 -14.29 -4.30
N LYS A 101 4.45 -15.60 -4.47
CA LYS A 101 5.58 -16.53 -4.34
C LYS A 101 5.79 -17.33 -5.60
N SER A 102 7.01 -17.84 -5.75
CA SER A 102 7.41 -18.68 -6.86
C SER A 102 7.75 -20.10 -6.44
N GLU A 103 7.47 -21.05 -7.32
CA GLU A 103 7.83 -22.45 -7.16
C GLU A 103 8.44 -22.97 -8.47
N LYS A 104 9.61 -23.61 -8.37
CA LYS A 104 10.26 -24.23 -9.53
C LYS A 104 9.71 -25.63 -9.77
N ARG A 105 9.08 -25.85 -10.93
CA ARG A 105 8.56 -27.15 -11.38
C ARG A 105 9.23 -27.55 -12.70
N GLY A 106 10.26 -28.40 -12.58
CA GLY A 106 11.09 -28.81 -13.71
C GLY A 106 11.88 -27.64 -14.29
N LYS A 107 11.61 -27.29 -15.56
CA LYS A 107 12.25 -26.17 -16.27
C LYS A 107 11.57 -24.82 -16.04
N TRP A 108 10.39 -24.82 -15.42
CA TRP A 108 9.54 -23.64 -15.30
C TRP A 108 9.49 -23.14 -13.86
N VAL A 109 9.24 -21.84 -13.71
CA VAL A 109 8.93 -21.20 -12.44
C VAL A 109 7.50 -20.71 -12.53
N TYR A 110 6.65 -21.18 -11.62
CA TYR A 110 5.25 -20.80 -11.51
C TYR A 110 5.07 -19.83 -10.35
N TYR A 111 4.20 -18.87 -10.53
CA TYR A 111 3.84 -17.88 -9.52
C TYR A 111 2.43 -18.14 -8.99
N ARG A 112 2.22 -17.84 -7.71
CA ARG A 112 0.91 -17.88 -7.03
C ARG A 112 0.82 -16.73 -6.03
N LEU A 113 -0.39 -16.37 -5.61
CA LEU A 113 -0.59 -15.37 -4.55
C LEU A 113 0.03 -15.85 -3.23
N GLU A 114 0.53 -14.89 -2.44
CA GLU A 114 0.91 -15.16 -1.05
C GLU A 114 -0.35 -15.38 -0.20
N ASP A 115 -0.30 -16.37 0.70
CA ASP A 115 -1.45 -16.76 1.55
C ASP A 115 -1.53 -15.88 2.80
#